data_AF-A0A8S2TXK1-F1
#
_entry.id   AF-A0A8S2TXK1-F1
#
_cell.length_a   1.000
_cell.length_b   1.000
_cell.length_c   1.000
_cell.angle_alpha   90.00
_cell.angle_beta   90.00
_cell.angle_gamma   90.00
#
_symmetry.space_group_name_H-M   'P 1'
#
loop_
_entity.id
_entity.type
_entity.pdbx_description
1 polymer ?
#
loop_
_entity_poly.entity_id
_entity_poly.type
_entity_poly.pdbx_seq_one_letter_code
_entity_poly.pdbx_strand_id
1 'polypeptide(L)'
;FTIPLSLRIQTWTSNHSAVSLSYGPLTFSLGISEQYNRIGGTDDWPEFEVIPKSNWNYGLVMASSNEWLIKRKKIKNGSQNLFTKDTIPLNLEVRARRIPEW
;
A
#
# COMPACT_ATOMS: atom_id res chain seq x y z
N PHE A 1 -8.93 -25.01 -11.70
CA PHE A 1 -9.63 -23.71 -11.85
C PHE A 1 -8.60 -22.62 -11.73
N THR A 2 -8.51 -21.72 -12.71
CA THR A 2 -7.58 -20.58 -12.70
C THR A 2 -8.41 -19.32 -12.52
N ILE A 3 -8.21 -18.59 -11.41
CA ILE A 3 -8.85 -17.28 -11.22
C ILE A 3 -8.01 -16.25 -11.98
N PRO A 4 -8.59 -15.55 -12.97
CA PRO A 4 -7.86 -14.50 -13.66
C PRO A 4 -7.58 -13.35 -12.69
N LEU A 5 -6.29 -13.04 -12.49
CA LEU A 5 -5.86 -11.87 -11.73
C LEU A 5 -5.72 -10.69 -12.70
N SER A 6 -6.73 -9.84 -12.76
CA SER A 6 -6.74 -8.62 -13.55
C SER A 6 -6.68 -7.39 -12.66
N LEU A 7 -6.07 -6.34 -13.19
CA LEU A 7 -6.00 -5.03 -12.59
C LEU A 7 -7.30 -4.28 -12.87
N ARG A 8 -7.94 -3.76 -11.82
CA ARG A 8 -9.24 -3.08 -11.90
C ARG A 8 -9.15 -1.72 -11.20
N ILE A 9 -9.74 -0.73 -11.85
CA ILE A 9 -10.00 0.59 -11.28
C ILE A 9 -11.46 0.63 -10.86
N GLN A 10 -11.73 1.10 -9.65
CA GLN A 10 -13.08 1.37 -9.20
C GLN A 10 -13.19 2.84 -8.83
N THR A 11 -14.09 3.55 -9.51
CA THR A 11 -14.46 4.93 -9.17
C THR A 11 -15.72 4.91 -8.31
N TRP A 12 -15.65 5.53 -7.15
CA TRP A 12 -16.74 5.67 -6.21
C TRP A 12 -17.38 7.04 -6.41
N THR A 13 -18.35 7.13 -7.33
CA THR A 13 -19.02 8.39 -7.68
C THR A 13 -19.70 9.06 -6.50
N SER A 14 -20.32 8.29 -5.60
CA SER A 14 -20.95 8.80 -4.38
C SER A 14 -19.96 9.28 -3.32
N ASN A 15 -18.66 8.98 -3.45
CA ASN A 15 -17.62 9.37 -2.51
C ASN A 15 -16.65 10.35 -3.18
N HIS A 16 -17.17 11.49 -3.62
CA HIS A 16 -16.38 12.56 -4.26
C HIS A 16 -15.49 12.07 -5.42
N SER A 17 -15.97 11.09 -6.19
CA SER A 17 -15.21 10.45 -7.28
C SER A 17 -13.87 9.84 -6.85
N ALA A 18 -13.78 9.33 -5.61
CA ALA A 18 -12.60 8.62 -5.13
C ALA A 18 -12.31 7.38 -5.99
N VAL A 19 -11.04 6.99 -6.06
CA VAL A 19 -10.57 5.90 -6.92
C VAL A 19 -9.86 4.84 -6.09
N SER A 20 -10.16 3.57 -6.34
CA SER A 20 -9.47 2.41 -5.77
C SER A 20 -8.85 1.56 -6.87
N LEU A 21 -7.72 0.93 -6.55
CA LEU A 21 -7.02 -0.02 -7.42
C LEU A 21 -7.05 -1.40 -6.80
N SER A 22 -7.42 -2.40 -7.60
CA SER A 22 -7.48 -3.80 -7.17
C SER A 22 -6.78 -4.72 -8.18
N TYR A 23 -6.18 -5.80 -7.70
CA TYR A 23 -5.63 -6.89 -8.51
C TYR A 23 -6.24 -8.22 -8.05
N GLY A 24 -7.18 -8.74 -8.84
CA GLY A 24 -8.05 -9.83 -8.36
C GLY A 24 -8.79 -9.42 -7.07
N PRO A 25 -8.72 -10.21 -5.98
CA PRO A 25 -9.40 -9.91 -4.72
C PRO A 25 -8.66 -8.89 -3.84
N LEU A 26 -7.48 -8.40 -4.26
CA LEU A 26 -6.63 -7.53 -3.43
C LEU A 26 -6.85 -6.08 -3.80
N THR A 27 -7.32 -5.26 -2.86
CA THR A 27 -7.37 -3.79 -3.00
C THR A 27 -6.15 -3.18 -2.32
N PHE A 28 -5.53 -2.20 -2.98
CA PHE A 28 -4.27 -1.61 -2.54
C PHE A 28 -4.50 -0.30 -1.78
N SER A 29 -3.58 -0.01 -0.87
CA SER A 29 -3.43 1.29 -0.21
C SER A 29 -2.04 1.87 -0.49
N LEU A 30 -1.87 3.17 -0.22
CA LEU A 30 -0.57 3.82 -0.35
C LEU A 30 0.41 3.22 0.67
N GLY A 31 1.54 2.73 0.20
CA GLY A 31 2.63 2.24 1.04
C GLY A 31 3.38 3.38 1.73
N ILE A 32 2.82 3.92 2.80
CA ILE A 32 3.48 4.97 3.60
C ILE A 32 4.65 4.34 4.37
N SER A 33 5.84 4.92 4.22
CA SER A 33 7.00 4.59 5.06
C SER A 33 6.76 5.11 6.47
N GLU A 34 7.11 4.32 7.48
CA GLU A 34 6.89 4.65 8.90
C GLU A 34 8.20 4.63 9.67
N GLN A 35 8.27 5.48 10.69
CA GLN A 35 9.26 5.41 11.75
C GLN A 35 8.56 5.03 13.04
N TYR A 36 9.09 4.00 13.70
CA TYR A 36 8.63 3.55 15.01
C TYR A 36 9.62 4.01 16.07
N ASN A 37 9.17 4.85 17.00
CA ASN A 37 9.96 5.29 18.15
C ASN A 37 9.39 4.64 19.40
N ARG A 38 10.20 3.89 20.16
CA ARG A 38 9.73 3.34 21.44
C ARG A 38 9.64 4.47 22.46
N ILE A 39 8.46 4.63 23.05
CA ILE A 39 8.19 5.70 24.04
C ILE A 39 7.92 5.15 25.44
N GLY A 40 7.75 3.83 25.58
CA GLY A 40 7.46 3.20 26.86
C GLY A 40 7.18 1.70 26.75
N GLY A 41 6.42 1.19 27.72
CA GLY A 41 6.03 -0.20 27.82
C GLY A 41 7.13 -1.14 28.35
N THR A 42 6.85 -2.44 28.30
CA THR A 42 7.81 -3.51 28.63
C THR A 42 8.37 -4.13 27.35
N ASP A 43 9.30 -5.08 27.47
CA ASP A 43 9.82 -5.77 26.29
C ASP A 43 8.78 -6.70 25.66
N ASP A 44 7.88 -7.26 26.47
CA ASP A 44 6.73 -8.05 26.02
C ASP A 44 5.60 -7.18 25.46
N TRP A 45 5.46 -5.96 25.98
CA TRP A 45 4.40 -5.00 25.62
C TRP A 45 4.98 -3.60 25.35
N PRO A 46 5.75 -3.45 24.26
CA PRO A 46 6.37 -2.17 23.95
C PRO A 46 5.36 -1.16 23.43
N GLU A 47 5.51 0.10 23.85
CA GLU A 47 4.72 1.21 23.35
C GLU A 47 5.52 2.00 22.32
N PHE A 48 4.91 2.22 21.15
CA PHE A 48 5.55 2.92 20.04
C PHE A 48 4.73 4.13 19.60
N GLU A 49 5.44 5.24 19.39
CA GLU A 49 4.99 6.32 18.52
C GLU A 49 5.31 5.94 17.07
N VAL A 50 4.32 6.07 16.18
CA VAL A 50 4.46 5.75 14.76
C VAL A 50 4.27 7.02 13.94
N ILE A 51 5.33 7.48 13.28
CA ILE A 51 5.34 8.73 12.50
C ILE A 51 5.53 8.40 11.01
N PRO A 52 4.78 9.03 10.09
CA PRO A 52 5.00 8.86 8.66
C PRO A 52 6.35 9.46 8.23
N LYS A 53 7.12 8.69 7.46
CA LYS A 53 8.38 9.09 6.81
C LYS A 53 8.25 9.41 5.32
N SER A 54 7.05 9.25 4.77
CA SER A 54 6.74 9.61 3.39
C SER A 54 5.47 10.45 3.35
N ASN A 55 5.33 11.28 2.31
CA ASN A 55 4.11 12.01 2.05
C ASN A 55 2.92 11.04 1.89
N TRP A 56 1.75 11.44 2.37
CA TRP A 56 0.50 10.67 2.27
C TRP A 56 -0.44 11.25 1.21
N ASN A 57 -0.27 12.54 0.88
CA ASN A 57 -1.17 13.34 0.04
C ASN A 57 -0.88 13.16 -1.45
N TYR A 58 -1.25 12.01 -2.01
CA TYR A 58 -1.12 11.71 -3.43
C TYR A 58 -2.47 11.44 -4.09
N GLY A 59 -2.69 12.01 -5.28
CA GLY A 59 -3.77 11.66 -6.20
C GLY A 59 -3.26 10.76 -7.32
N LEU A 60 -4.03 9.74 -7.69
CA LEU A 60 -3.71 8.85 -8.79
C LEU A 60 -3.78 9.61 -10.13
N VAL A 61 -2.75 9.45 -10.96
CA VAL A 61 -2.81 9.92 -12.34
C VAL A 61 -3.47 8.82 -13.17
N MET A 62 -4.64 9.11 -13.73
CA MET A 62 -5.38 8.21 -14.61
C MET A 62 -4.64 8.09 -15.96
N ALA A 63 -3.54 7.36 -15.98
CA ALA A 63 -2.82 6.98 -17.17
C ALA A 63 -3.37 5.65 -17.73
N SER A 64 -3.04 5.32 -18.97
CA SER A 64 -3.30 3.98 -19.51
C SER A 64 -2.65 2.93 -18.61
N SER A 65 -3.35 1.81 -18.34
CA SER A 65 -2.90 0.70 -17.47
C SER A 65 -1.51 0.15 -17.80
N ASN A 66 -1.01 0.41 -19.00
CA ASN A 66 0.33 0.05 -19.49
C ASN A 66 1.47 0.67 -18.65
N GLU A 67 1.20 1.70 -17.85
CA GLU A 67 2.21 2.36 -17.00
C GLU A 67 2.23 1.81 -15.56
N TRP A 68 1.41 0.81 -15.24
CA TRP A 68 1.30 0.26 -13.89
C TRP A 68 2.08 -1.05 -13.79
N LEU A 69 2.92 -1.15 -12.77
CA LEU A 69 3.83 -2.28 -12.61
C LEU A 69 3.50 -3.07 -11.35
N ILE A 70 3.11 -4.33 -11.54
CA ILE A 70 2.90 -5.28 -10.45
C ILE A 70 4.23 -5.97 -10.13
N LYS A 71 4.79 -5.68 -8.96
CA LYS A 71 6.02 -6.30 -8.45
C LYS A 71 5.68 -7.42 -7.47
N ARG A 72 6.15 -8.62 -7.77
CA ARG A 72 6.02 -9.81 -6.91
C ARG A 72 7.36 -10.09 -6.25
N LYS A 73 7.38 -10.16 -4.92
CA LYS A 73 8.56 -10.54 -4.13
C LYS A 73 8.39 -11.99 -3.69
N LYS A 74 9.43 -12.81 -3.89
CA LYS A 74 9.50 -14.14 -3.26
C LYS A 74 9.73 -13.94 -1.77
N ILE A 75 8.81 -14.39 -0.93
CA ILE A 75 9.03 -14.46 0.51
C ILE A 75 10.08 -15.54 0.76
N LYS A 76 11.15 -15.23 1.49
CA LYS A 76 12.13 -16.24 1.90
C LYS A 76 11.48 -17.13 2.96
N ASN A 77 11.53 -18.45 2.76
CA ASN A 77 11.03 -19.41 3.75
C ASN A 77 11.76 -19.22 5.09
N GLY A 78 11.00 -19.25 6.19
CA GLY A 78 11.54 -19.31 7.55
C GLY A 78 11.65 -17.97 8.29
N SER A 79 11.07 -16.87 7.78
CA SER A 79 11.11 -15.60 8.51
C SER A 79 9.82 -14.78 8.43
N GLN A 80 9.43 -14.34 9.63
CA GLN A 80 8.93 -13.00 9.95
C GLN A 80 7.44 -12.71 9.75
N ASN A 81 6.84 -12.40 10.90
CA ASN A 81 5.60 -11.66 11.12
C ASN A 81 4.91 -11.15 9.83
N LEU A 82 3.77 -11.77 9.52
CA LEU A 82 2.90 -11.44 8.37
C LEU A 82 2.25 -10.04 8.48
N PHE A 83 2.39 -9.39 9.63
CA PHE A 83 1.87 -8.05 9.91
C PHE A 83 2.96 -6.97 9.78
N THR A 84 4.13 -7.30 9.21
CA THR A 84 5.18 -6.30 8.90
C THR A 84 5.18 -5.95 7.42
N LYS A 85 5.46 -4.70 7.08
CA LYS A 85 5.45 -4.23 5.68
C LYS A 85 6.57 -4.84 4.84
N ASP A 86 7.71 -5.18 5.44
CA ASP A 86 8.88 -5.71 4.74
C ASP A 86 8.65 -7.09 4.12
N THR A 87 7.66 -7.83 4.63
CA THR A 87 7.30 -9.18 4.19
C THR A 87 6.16 -9.18 3.17
N ILE A 88 5.64 -8.00 2.76
CA ILE A 88 4.57 -7.89 1.75
C ILE A 88 5.03 -8.50 0.41
N PRO A 89 4.34 -9.54 -0.12
CA PRO A 89 4.76 -10.24 -1.33
C PRO A 89 4.38 -9.53 -2.62
N LEU A 90 3.50 -8.54 -2.57
CA LEU A 90 2.90 -7.91 -3.74
C LEU A 90 2.85 -6.40 -3.60
N ASN A 91 3.47 -5.70 -4.54
CA ASN A 91 3.46 -4.23 -4.61
C ASN A 91 2.93 -3.80 -5.98
N LEU A 92 2.21 -2.69 -6.01
CA LEU A 92 1.70 -2.07 -7.23
C LEU A 92 2.31 -0.67 -7.34
N GLU A 93 3.11 -0.43 -8.37
CA GLU A 93 3.66 0.89 -8.67
C GLU A 93 2.84 1.56 -9.76
N VAL A 94 2.42 2.79 -9.48
CA VAL A 94 1.58 3.61 -10.37
C VAL A 94 2.09 5.04 -10.39
N ARG A 95 1.71 5.79 -11.43
CA ARG A 95 1.94 7.24 -11.45
C ARG A 95 0.93 7.94 -10.56
N ALA A 96 1.44 8.81 -9.70
CA ALA A 96 0.65 9.66 -8.81
C ALA A 96 1.25 11.06 -8.75
N ARG A 97 0.44 12.04 -8.38
CA ARG A 97 0.86 13.43 -8.18
C ARG A 97 0.60 13.84 -6.73
N ARG A 98 1.57 14.51 -6.10
CA ARG A 98 1.40 15.06 -4.77
C ARG A 98 0.39 16.22 -4.81
N ILE A 99 -0.46 16.33 -3.79
CA ILE A 99 -1.45 17.39 -3.62
C ILE A 99 -1.09 18.17 -2.35
N PRO A 100 -0.22 19.21 -2.43
CA PRO A 100 0.33 19.89 -1.26
C PRO A 100 -0.72 20.57 -0.37
N GLU A 101 -1.85 20.99 -0.96
CA GLU A 101 -2.91 21.77 -0.30
C GLU A 101 -3.94 20.94 0.45
N TRP A 102 -3.71 19.63 0.58
CA TRP A 102 -4.55 18.75 1.38
C TRP A 102 -4.38 19.05 2.88
#